data_AF-A0A7W7MND8-F1
#
_entry.id   AF-A0A7W7MND8-F1
#
_cell.length_a   1.000
_cell.length_b   1.000
_cell.length_c   1.000
_cell.angle_alpha   90.00
_cell.angle_beta   90.00
_cell.angle_gamma   90.00
#
_symmetry.space_group_name_H-M   'P 1'
#
loop_
_entity.id
_entity.type
_entity.pdbx_description
1 polymer ?
#
loop_
_entity_poly.entity_id
_entity_poly.type
_entity_poly.pdbx_seq_one_letter_code
_entity_poly.pdbx_strand_id
1 'polypeptide(L)'
;MGTPSADLYATGSTGHFDLFVRLCDVDPGGRSVNVCDGFVRLTPDHADEDPVRIALGAAGHRFAAGHRIRLQVSGGAHPRFARNPGTGEPLGTAVRMVATRTTVHHDPVHPSALVLPMV
;
A
#
# COMPACT_ATOMS: atom_id res chain seq x y z
N MET A 1 -5.15 17.36 9.64
CA MET A 1 -3.88 16.90 10.24
C MET A 1 -4.15 15.59 10.93
N GLY A 2 -3.34 14.57 10.69
CA GLY A 2 -3.51 13.25 11.31
C GLY A 2 -2.78 12.16 10.54
N THR A 3 -3.06 10.91 10.89
CA THR A 3 -2.49 9.73 10.24
C THR A 3 -3.53 9.11 9.30
N PRO A 4 -3.37 9.22 7.98
CA PRO A 4 -4.18 8.45 7.03
C PRO A 4 -3.89 6.96 7.15
N SER A 5 -4.86 6.13 6.77
CA SER A 5 -4.66 4.69 6.59
C SER A 5 -5.28 4.20 5.28
N ALA A 6 -4.80 3.07 4.77
CA ALA A 6 -5.46 2.33 3.71
C ALA A 6 -5.92 0.98 4.26
N ASP A 7 -7.18 0.68 4.05
CA ASP A 7 -7.78 -0.61 4.39
C ASP A 7 -7.94 -1.36 3.08
N LEU A 8 -7.13 -2.39 2.86
CA LEU A 8 -7.07 -3.11 1.59
C LEU A 8 -7.40 -4.58 1.79
N TYR A 9 -8.42 -5.05 1.07
CA TYR A 9 -8.65 -6.47 0.82
C TYR A 9 -7.71 -6.90 -0.30
N ALA A 10 -6.74 -7.76 0.02
CA ALA A 10 -5.70 -8.10 -0.93
C ALA A 10 -5.24 -9.55 -0.80
N THR A 11 -4.92 -10.16 -1.94
CA THR A 11 -4.44 -11.54 -2.02
C THR A 11 -3.15 -11.61 -2.82
N GLY A 12 -2.20 -12.46 -2.40
CA GLY A 12 -0.97 -12.75 -3.13
C GLY A 12 -0.87 -14.23 -3.48
N SER A 13 -0.52 -14.56 -4.73
CA SER A 13 -0.51 -15.94 -5.24
C SER A 13 0.45 -16.90 -4.53
N THR A 14 1.40 -16.41 -3.75
CA THR A 14 2.41 -17.20 -3.02
C THR A 14 2.19 -17.20 -1.50
N GLY A 15 1.24 -16.40 -0.99
CA GLY A 15 1.12 -16.11 0.44
C GLY A 15 2.20 -15.18 1.01
N HIS A 16 3.22 -14.83 0.23
CA HIS A 16 4.30 -13.93 0.63
C HIS A 16 4.38 -12.74 -0.32
N PHE A 17 3.87 -11.59 0.09
CA PHE A 17 3.83 -10.39 -0.76
C PHE A 17 3.89 -9.12 0.07
N ASP A 18 4.22 -8.02 -0.57
CA ASP A 18 4.22 -6.71 0.09
C ASP A 18 3.08 -5.86 -0.48
N LEU A 19 2.59 -4.93 0.34
CA LEU A 19 1.76 -3.82 -0.09
C LEU A 19 2.45 -2.52 0.30
N PHE A 20 2.88 -1.77 -0.70
CA PHE A 20 3.28 -0.37 -0.55
C PHE A 20 2.11 0.51 -0.99
N VAL A 21 1.77 1.48 -0.16
CA VAL A 21 0.67 2.42 -0.42
C VAL A 21 1.20 3.84 -0.32
N ARG A 22 0.88 4.67 -1.31
CA ARG A 22 1.26 6.08 -1.33
C ARG A 22 0.06 6.96 -1.61
N LEU A 23 -0.16 7.93 -0.73
CA LEU A 23 -1.08 9.04 -0.96
C LEU A 23 -0.37 10.13 -1.76
N CYS A 24 -0.96 10.50 -2.89
CA CYS A 24 -0.44 11.55 -3.75
C CYS A 24 -1.47 12.67 -3.95
N ASP A 25 -0.93 13.87 -4.10
CA ASP A 25 -1.65 15.03 -4.62
C ASP A 25 -1.34 15.17 -6.11
N VAL A 26 -2.39 15.24 -6.94
CA VAL A 26 -2.28 15.41 -8.38
C VAL A 26 -2.78 16.79 -8.77
N ASP A 27 -1.90 17.63 -9.29
CA ASP A 27 -2.25 18.97 -9.75
C ASP A 27 -3.06 18.95 -11.07
N PRO A 28 -3.68 20.08 -11.48
CA PRO A 28 -4.45 20.15 -12.72
C PRO A 28 -3.64 19.86 -14.00
N GLY A 29 -2.31 19.97 -13.95
CA GLY A 29 -1.39 19.60 -15.03
C GLY A 29 -1.05 18.11 -15.04
N GLY A 30 -1.52 17.34 -14.06
CA GLY A 30 -1.30 15.90 -13.95
C GLY A 30 -0.05 15.50 -13.17
N ARG A 31 0.72 16.46 -12.63
CA ARG A 31 1.90 16.15 -11.81
C ARG A 31 1.43 15.52 -10.51
N SER A 32 1.96 14.34 -10.19
CA SER A 32 1.64 13.60 -8.98
C SER A 32 2.79 13.70 -7.97
N VAL A 33 2.53 14.27 -6.81
CA VAL A 33 3.52 14.48 -5.75
C VAL A 33 3.17 13.62 -4.53
N ASN A 34 4.16 12.97 -3.92
CA ASN A 34 3.99 12.19 -2.70
C ASN A 34 3.59 13.10 -1.53
N VAL A 35 2.53 12.74 -0.81
CA VAL A 35 2.14 13.36 0.47
C VAL A 35 2.69 12.51 1.61
N CYS A 36 2.36 11.22 1.63
CA CYS A 36 2.85 10.25 2.61
C CYS A 36 2.70 8.83 2.05
N ASP A 37 3.40 7.88 2.67
CA ASP A 37 3.36 6.47 2.30
C ASP A 37 3.32 5.55 3.53
N GLY A 38 2.91 4.31 3.28
CA GLY A 38 2.89 3.20 4.23
C GLY A 38 3.30 1.90 3.52
N PHE A 39 3.70 0.91 4.30
CA PHE A 39 4.17 -0.38 3.81
C PHE A 39 3.84 -1.48 4.81
N VAL A 40 3.41 -2.63 4.30
CA VAL A 40 3.29 -3.86 5.08
C VAL A 40 3.81 -5.04 4.28
N ARG A 41 4.42 -5.99 4.97
CA ARG A 41 4.77 -7.30 4.44
C ARG A 41 3.77 -8.32 4.95
N LEU A 42 3.17 -9.05 4.03
CA LEU A 42 2.20 -10.09 4.32
C LEU A 42 2.85 -11.46 4.18
N THR A 43 2.61 -12.28 5.20
CA THR A 43 2.98 -13.70 5.30
C THR A 43 1.70 -14.51 5.52
N PRO A 44 1.75 -15.84 5.39
CA PRO A 44 0.60 -16.69 5.71
C PRO A 44 0.02 -16.46 7.12
N ASP A 45 0.83 -15.99 8.07
CA ASP A 45 0.37 -15.66 9.44
C ASP A 45 -0.51 -14.39 9.50
N HIS A 46 -0.46 -13.54 8.48
CA HIS A 46 -1.31 -12.35 8.34
C HIS A 46 -2.56 -12.60 7.48
N ALA A 47 -2.80 -13.85 7.04
CA ALA A 47 -3.89 -14.17 6.12
C ALA A 47 -5.30 -13.95 6.72
N ASP A 48 -5.41 -13.84 8.04
CA ASP A 48 -6.70 -13.65 8.74
C ASP A 48 -7.04 -12.17 9.00
N GLU A 49 -6.17 -11.22 8.63
CA GLU A 49 -6.43 -9.78 8.78
C GLU A 49 -7.12 -9.21 7.52
N ASP A 50 -8.44 -9.38 7.44
CA ASP A 50 -9.26 -8.78 6.38
C ASP A 50 -10.18 -7.67 6.92
N PRO A 51 -10.03 -6.41 6.47
CA PRO A 51 -9.00 -5.90 5.54
C PRO A 51 -7.64 -5.70 6.20
N VAL A 52 -6.58 -5.74 5.39
CA VAL A 52 -5.23 -5.35 5.81
C VAL A 52 -5.20 -3.84 6.00
N ARG A 53 -4.98 -3.38 7.25
CA ARG A 53 -4.88 -1.95 7.56
C ARG A 53 -3.42 -1.48 7.54
N ILE A 54 -3.13 -0.53 6.66
CA ILE A 54 -1.80 0.06 6.49
C ILE A 54 -1.88 1.52 6.93
N ALA A 55 -1.28 1.84 8.08
CA ALA A 55 -1.08 3.22 8.48
C ALA A 55 -0.05 3.89 7.55
N LEU A 56 -0.35 5.10 7.07
CA LEU A 56 0.59 5.93 6.33
C LEU A 56 1.34 6.86 7.29
N GLY A 57 2.35 7.58 6.79
CA GLY A 57 2.95 8.68 7.55
C GLY A 57 1.94 9.78 7.88
N ALA A 58 2.06 10.39 9.06
CA ALA A 58 1.23 11.52 9.46
C ALA A 58 1.38 12.70 8.47
N ALA A 59 0.26 13.36 8.15
CA ALA A 59 0.22 14.42 7.16
C ALA A 59 -0.63 15.62 7.61
N GLY A 60 -0.12 16.81 7.31
CA GLY A 60 -0.82 18.09 7.41
C GLY A 60 -0.97 18.70 6.02
N HIS A 61 -1.71 18.03 5.14
CA HIS A 61 -1.80 18.41 3.72
C HIS A 61 -3.20 18.92 3.36
N ARG A 62 -3.25 19.97 2.52
CA ARG A 62 -4.48 20.47 1.91
C ARG A 62 -4.42 20.20 0.41
N PHE A 63 -5.37 19.43 -0.10
CA PHE A 63 -5.61 19.30 -1.53
C PHE A 63 -6.32 20.56 -2.02
N ALA A 64 -5.68 21.32 -2.90
CA ALA A 64 -6.23 22.58 -3.41
C ALA A 64 -7.40 22.33 -4.37
N ALA A 65 -8.21 23.35 -4.63
CA ALA A 65 -9.29 23.26 -5.60
C ALA A 65 -8.74 22.86 -6.99
N GLY A 66 -9.40 21.92 -7.65
CA GLY A 66 -8.96 21.37 -8.94
C GLY A 66 -7.91 20.26 -8.85
N HIS A 67 -7.31 20.02 -7.69
CA HIS A 67 -6.44 18.88 -7.47
C HIS A 67 -7.22 17.57 -7.29
N ARG A 68 -6.53 16.44 -7.40
CA ARG A 68 -7.11 15.11 -7.17
C ARG A 68 -6.31 14.34 -6.13
N ILE A 69 -7.03 13.63 -5.28
CA ILE A 69 -6.47 12.62 -4.38
C ILE A 69 -6.18 11.37 -5.20
N ARG A 70 -4.95 10.86 -5.12
CA ARG A 70 -4.55 9.59 -5.76
C ARG A 70 -3.97 8.65 -4.71
N LEU A 71 -4.40 7.39 -4.77
CA LEU A 71 -3.76 6.28 -4.07
C LEU A 71 -2.97 5.46 -5.09
N GLN A 72 -1.67 5.30 -4.86
CA GLN A 72 -0.85 4.33 -5.58
C GLN A 72 -0.65 3.10 -4.69
N VAL A 73 -0.93 1.91 -5.24
CA VAL A 73 -0.67 0.62 -4.58
C VAL A 73 0.32 -0.18 -5.42
N SER A 74 1.36 -0.73 -4.81
CA SER A 74 2.35 -1.56 -5.50
C SER A 74 2.91 -2.67 -4.60
N GLY A 75 3.49 -3.71 -5.20
CA GLY A 75 4.10 -4.83 -4.47
C GLY A 75 5.46 -4.54 -3.83
N GLY A 76 5.80 -3.26 -3.61
CA GLY A 76 7.09 -2.84 -3.07
C GLY A 76 7.50 -1.42 -3.49
N ALA A 77 8.57 -0.93 -2.87
CA ALA A 77 9.19 0.38 -3.17
C ALA A 77 10.72 0.33 -2.92
N HIS A 78 11.44 -0.44 -3.72
CA HIS A 78 12.90 -0.51 -3.66
C HIS A 78 13.54 0.84 -4.10
N PRO A 79 14.63 1.32 -3.46
CA PRO A 79 15.40 0.68 -2.39
C PRO A 79 14.92 1.02 -0.97
N ARG A 80 13.83 1.78 -0.80
CA ARG A 80 13.30 2.16 0.52
C ARG A 80 12.92 0.94 1.36
N PHE A 81 12.36 -0.08 0.73
CA PHE A 81 12.10 -1.38 1.35
C PHE A 81 12.81 -2.51 0.60
N ALA A 82 13.35 -3.46 1.35
CA ALA A 82 13.96 -4.66 0.79
C ALA A 82 12.89 -5.49 0.06
N ARG A 83 13.19 -5.90 -1.18
CA ARG A 83 12.26 -6.65 -2.03
C ARG A 83 11.78 -7.93 -1.33
N ASN A 84 10.49 -8.23 -1.42
CA ASN A 84 9.98 -9.54 -1.02
C ASN A 84 10.42 -10.62 -2.03
N PRO A 85 11.06 -11.71 -1.59
CA PRO A 85 11.43 -12.80 -2.49
C PRO A 85 10.23 -13.59 -3.02
N GLY A 86 9.06 -13.48 -2.38
CA GLY A 86 7.87 -14.25 -2.74
C GLY A 86 7.92 -15.72 -2.29
N THR A 87 8.90 -16.08 -1.47
CA THR A 87 9.19 -17.48 -1.07
C THR A 87 9.11 -17.74 0.43
N GLY A 88 9.06 -16.69 1.26
CA GLY A 88 9.20 -16.79 2.71
C GLY A 88 10.64 -16.95 3.21
N GLU A 89 11.63 -17.08 2.31
CA GLU A 89 13.04 -17.12 2.70
C GLU A 89 13.47 -15.82 3.42
N PRO A 90 14.36 -15.88 4.42
CA PRO A 90 14.82 -14.69 5.13
C PRO A 90 15.48 -13.68 4.18
N LEU A 91 15.09 -12.40 4.26
CA LEU A 91 15.51 -11.37 3.30
C LEU A 91 17.03 -11.26 3.09
N GLY A 92 17.81 -11.39 4.17
CA GLY A 92 19.26 -11.22 4.11
C GLY A 92 20.00 -12.39 3.44
N THR A 93 19.33 -13.53 3.29
CA THR A 93 19.94 -14.77 2.79
C THR A 93 19.15 -15.41 1.65
N ALA A 94 18.01 -14.83 1.26
CA ALA A 94 17.18 -15.34 0.18
C ALA A 94 17.95 -15.31 -1.14
N VAL A 95 17.96 -16.45 -1.83
CA VAL A 95 18.63 -16.61 -3.14
C VAL A 95 17.63 -16.83 -4.27
N ARG A 96 16.40 -17.20 -3.93
CA ARG A 96 15.34 -17.49 -4.90
C ARG A 96 14.28 -16.39 -4.90
N MET A 97 13.92 -15.93 -6.09
CA MET A 97 12.84 -14.97 -6.32
C MET A 97 11.70 -15.66 -7.07
N VAL A 98 10.48 -15.49 -6.58
CA VAL A 98 9.25 -15.98 -7.23
C VAL A 98 8.33 -14.80 -7.50
N ALA A 99 7.91 -14.65 -8.76
CA ALA A 99 6.95 -13.63 -9.14
C ALA A 99 5.63 -13.87 -8.41
N THR A 100 5.13 -12.83 -7.74
CA THR A 100 3.87 -12.91 -7.00
C THR A 100 2.81 -12.06 -7.69
N ARG A 101 1.67 -12.66 -8.01
CA ARG A 101 0.50 -11.93 -8.48
C ARG A 101 -0.25 -11.42 -7.26
N THR A 102 -0.24 -10.10 -7.09
CA THR A 102 -1.01 -9.40 -6.06
C THR A 102 -2.28 -8.84 -6.66
N THR A 103 -3.41 -9.09 -6.00
CA THR A 103 -4.73 -8.57 -6.37
C THR A 103 -5.27 -7.75 -5.22
N VAL A 104 -5.77 -6.54 -5.51
CA VAL A 104 -6.51 -5.70 -4.56
C VAL A 104 -7.98 -5.73 -4.97
N HIS A 105 -8.84 -6.16 -4.07
CA HIS A 105 -10.28 -6.26 -4.28
C HIS A 105 -10.95 -4.97 -3.81
N HIS A 106 -11.97 -4.50 -4.52
CA HIS A 106 -12.65 -3.23 -4.21
C HIS A 106 -14.15 -3.27 -4.56
N ASP A 107 -14.75 -4.45 -4.46
CA ASP A 107 -16.17 -4.68 -4.72
C ASP A 107 -17.01 -4.46 -3.43
N PRO A 108 -18.36 -4.56 -3.48
CA PRO A 108 -19.20 -4.31 -2.31
C PRO A 108 -18.96 -5.24 -1.10
N VAL A 109 -18.44 -6.46 -1.31
CA VAL A 109 -18.10 -7.38 -0.20
C VAL A 109 -16.65 -7.21 0.25
N HIS A 110 -15.79 -6.61 -0.58
CA HIS A 110 -14.41 -6.25 -0.27
C HIS A 110 -14.18 -4.72 -0.39
N PRO A 111 -14.77 -3.90 0.50
CA PRO A 111 -14.75 -2.44 0.36
C PRO A 111 -13.41 -1.81 0.74
N SER A 112 -12.35 -2.06 -0.05
CA SER A 112 -11.05 -1.41 0.13
C SER A 112 -11.18 0.11 0.05
N ALA A 113 -10.53 0.82 0.98
CA ALA A 113 -10.70 2.25 1.15
C ALA A 113 -9.43 2.97 1.60
N LEU A 114 -9.33 4.24 1.20
CA LEU A 114 -8.42 5.21 1.81
C LEU A 114 -9.18 5.96 2.91
N VAL A 115 -8.70 5.88 4.15
CA VAL A 115 -9.26 6.57 5.30
C VAL A 115 -8.45 7.83 5.58
N LEU A 116 -9.11 8.99 5.46
CA LEU A 116 -8.48 10.29 5.64
C LEU A 116 -8.99 10.97 6.93
N PRO A 117 -8.10 11.41 7.83
CA PRO A 117 -8.49 12.25 8.96
C PRO A 117 -8.84 13.65 8.44
N MET A 118 -10.14 13.95 8.38
CA MET A 118 -10.66 15.24 7.93
C MET A 118 -10.74 16.24 9.10
N VAL A 119 -10.27 17.45 8.84
CA VAL A 119 -10.36 18.62 9.73
C VAL A 119 -10.74 19.85 8.93
#